data_AF-A0A2A2HVD8-F1
#
_entry.id   AF-A0A2A2HVD8-F1
#
_cell.length_a   1.000
_cell.length_b   1.000
_cell.length_c   1.000
_cell.angle_alpha   90.00
_cell.angle_beta   90.00
_cell.angle_gamma   90.00
#
_symmetry.space_group_name_H-M   'P 1'
#
loop_
_entity.id
_entity.type
_entity.pdbx_description
1 polymer ?
#
loop_
_entity_poly.entity_id
_entity_poly.type
_entity_poly.pdbx_seq_one_letter_code
_entity_poly.pdbx_strand_id
1 'polypeptide(L)'
;MYLKYELTVIIPTFNEEINIARIIEAVNSTLSLHKIRGEILIVDDESRDKTIKIVEELMLKYNNLRIIVRHTDHGLSQSVVEGFRQANSNTFLVIDADFSHPPALIPRFYEEIKKGTDIVIGSRYTHGGGIKQWPLKRRILSLGATGLGRILFPEVTDPVSGFFAQKKKVISGAQLHPRGYKILMEVLGKGKWNSFIEIPFTFSDRQNGESKLTFCIITDYIKQILNIAKYSLAFRNNHAWTEWEKIGKFCLVGLSGVLVNVGSLYLFTEYIGLYYIISSLVAIEISILSNFLLNDYWTFKLKDKADKYTQNRFKRFFSFQGISIVGLIINIGILYFLTNFFGIYYLVSNLIGIVIVFFWNYLMNTQVTWKLRTY
;
A
#
# COMPACT_ATOMS: atom_id res chain seq x y z
N MET A 1 -18.54 -11.98 27.52
CA MET A 1 -17.45 -11.35 28.32
C MET A 1 -17.34 -9.90 27.87
N TYR A 2 -17.69 -8.93 28.71
CA TYR A 2 -17.51 -7.52 28.38
C TYR A 2 -16.01 -7.22 28.40
N LEU A 3 -15.44 -6.79 27.27
CA LEU A 3 -14.04 -6.38 27.23
C LEU A 3 -13.86 -5.11 28.07
N LYS A 4 -12.78 -5.07 28.87
CA LYS A 4 -12.42 -3.91 29.70
C LYS A 4 -12.18 -2.66 28.84
N TYR A 5 -11.62 -2.86 27.66
CA TYR A 5 -11.26 -1.80 26.71
C TYR A 5 -11.95 -1.99 25.36
N GLU A 6 -12.25 -0.87 24.71
CA GLU A 6 -12.81 -0.81 23.36
C GLU A 6 -11.73 -0.67 22.29
N LEU A 7 -10.58 -0.10 22.68
CA LEU A 7 -9.43 0.19 21.82
C LEU A 7 -8.14 -0.18 22.56
N THR A 8 -7.20 -0.83 21.87
CA THR A 8 -5.80 -0.93 22.33
C THR A 8 -4.92 -0.17 21.36
N VAL A 9 -4.23 0.85 21.88
CA VAL A 9 -3.22 1.62 21.17
C VAL A 9 -1.88 0.94 21.37
N ILE A 10 -1.36 0.31 20.32
CA ILE A 10 -0.11 -0.45 20.30
C ILE A 10 1.01 0.47 19.84
N ILE A 11 2.04 0.62 20.68
CA ILE A 11 3.20 1.46 20.42
C ILE A 11 4.46 0.58 20.48
N PRO A 12 5.03 0.18 19.34
CA PRO A 12 6.29 -0.54 19.33
C PRO A 12 7.46 0.42 19.63
N THR A 13 8.41 -0.01 20.47
CA THR A 13 9.53 0.82 20.93
C THR A 13 10.88 0.10 20.86
N PHE A 14 11.92 0.87 20.55
CA PHE A 14 13.32 0.47 20.71
C PHE A 14 14.18 1.72 20.85
N ASN A 15 14.74 1.93 22.04
CA ASN A 15 15.49 3.11 22.44
C ASN A 15 14.78 4.45 22.15
N GLU A 16 13.62 4.65 22.79
CA GLU A 16 12.75 5.82 22.62
C GLU A 16 12.67 6.67 23.91
N GLU A 17 13.71 6.68 24.76
CA GLU A 17 13.69 7.34 26.09
C GLU A 17 13.28 8.82 26.04
N ILE A 18 13.59 9.51 24.94
CA ILE A 18 13.29 10.93 24.74
C ILE A 18 11.79 11.17 24.56
N ASN A 19 11.10 10.26 23.86
CA ASN A 19 9.73 10.47 23.40
C ASN A 19 8.70 9.69 24.22
N ILE A 20 9.09 8.55 24.80
CA ILE A 20 8.16 7.54 25.34
C ILE A 20 7.21 8.11 26.40
N ALA A 21 7.70 8.95 27.31
CA ALA A 21 6.83 9.58 28.31
C ALA A 21 5.79 10.51 27.67
N ARG A 22 6.25 11.38 26.76
CA ARG A 22 5.40 12.38 26.11
C ARG A 22 4.33 11.73 25.24
N ILE A 23 4.67 10.68 24.50
CA ILE A 23 3.70 10.01 23.63
C ILE A 23 2.62 9.28 24.45
N ILE A 24 3.00 8.62 25.56
CA ILE A 24 2.05 7.99 26.48
C ILE A 24 1.10 9.03 27.05
N GLU A 25 1.61 10.17 27.53
CA GLU A 25 0.79 11.26 28.07
C GLU A 25 -0.15 11.85 27.02
N ALA A 26 0.33 12.06 25.79
CA ALA A 26 -0.49 12.59 24.70
C ALA A 26 -1.61 11.62 24.29
N VAL A 27 -1.31 10.33 24.18
CA VAL A 27 -2.30 9.29 23.90
C VAL A 27 -3.32 9.19 25.03
N ASN A 28 -2.88 9.12 26.28
CA ASN A 28 -3.78 8.99 27.43
C ASN A 28 -4.69 10.21 27.59
N SER A 29 -4.15 11.42 27.39
CA SER A 29 -4.92 12.67 27.40
C SER A 29 -5.96 12.67 26.28
N THR A 30 -5.59 12.22 25.08
CA THR A 30 -6.53 12.11 23.96
C THR A 30 -7.67 11.13 24.26
N LEU A 31 -7.36 9.94 24.77
CA LEU A 31 -8.36 8.93 25.14
C LEU A 31 -9.32 9.47 26.21
N SER A 32 -8.78 10.14 27.23
CA SER A 32 -9.56 10.72 28.34
C SER A 32 -10.49 11.85 27.88
N LEU A 33 -9.97 12.80 27.09
CA LEU A 33 -10.72 13.94 26.56
C LEU A 33 -11.94 13.49 25.73
N HIS A 34 -11.76 12.43 24.93
CA HIS A 34 -12.80 11.89 24.07
C HIS A 34 -13.60 10.74 24.72
N LYS A 35 -13.37 10.44 26.01
CA LYS A 35 -14.05 9.39 26.78
C LYS A 35 -13.98 8.00 26.12
N ILE A 36 -12.86 7.71 25.46
CA ILE A 36 -12.61 6.41 24.82
C ILE A 36 -12.03 5.48 25.88
N ARG A 37 -12.67 4.32 26.10
CA ARG A 37 -12.13 3.28 27.00
C ARG A 37 -10.97 2.55 26.34
N GLY A 38 -9.81 3.20 26.32
CA GLY A 38 -8.61 2.72 25.63
C GLY A 38 -7.51 2.20 26.57
N GLU A 39 -6.82 1.16 26.12
CA GLU A 39 -5.56 0.65 26.66
C GLU A 39 -4.39 1.19 25.84
N ILE A 40 -3.27 1.50 26.49
CA ILE A 40 -1.99 1.77 25.85
C ILE A 40 -1.08 0.57 26.10
N LEU A 41 -0.65 -0.08 25.02
CA LEU A 41 0.22 -1.24 25.06
C LEU A 41 1.55 -0.91 24.41
N ILE A 42 2.58 -0.72 25.23
CA ILE A 42 3.95 -0.60 24.78
C ILE A 42 4.49 -2.00 24.48
N VAL A 43 5.11 -2.19 23.32
CA VAL A 43 5.80 -3.42 22.97
C VAL A 43 7.25 -3.10 22.66
N ASP A 44 8.12 -3.39 23.61
CA ASP A 44 9.52 -2.99 23.59
C ASP A 44 10.43 -4.15 23.19
N ASP A 45 11.35 -3.91 22.26
CA ASP A 45 12.31 -4.91 21.77
C ASP A 45 13.64 -4.83 22.54
N GLU A 46 13.57 -4.93 23.87
CA GLU A 46 14.72 -4.92 24.77
C GLU A 46 15.61 -3.67 24.62
N SER A 47 14.97 -2.50 24.76
CA SER A 47 15.63 -1.21 24.81
C SER A 47 16.75 -1.20 25.84
N ARG A 48 17.91 -0.64 25.46
CA ARG A 48 19.11 -0.54 26.30
C ARG A 48 19.24 0.81 27.01
N ASP A 49 18.39 1.76 26.62
CA ASP A 49 18.27 3.07 27.24
C ASP A 49 17.23 3.04 28.38
N LYS A 50 16.76 4.21 28.82
CA LYS A 50 15.80 4.30 29.93
C LYS A 50 14.34 4.02 29.53
N THR A 51 14.05 3.61 28.29
CA THR A 51 12.67 3.46 27.78
C THR A 51 11.81 2.58 28.69
N ILE A 52 12.26 1.35 28.99
CA ILE A 52 11.50 0.39 29.81
C ILE A 52 11.21 0.97 31.21
N LYS A 53 12.25 1.50 31.86
CA LYS A 53 12.14 2.08 33.21
C LYS A 53 11.14 3.24 33.26
N ILE A 54 11.15 4.13 32.26
CA ILE A 54 10.20 5.25 32.18
C ILE A 54 8.76 4.73 32.06
N VAL A 55 8.53 3.68 31.26
CA VAL A 55 7.18 3.10 31.11
C VAL A 55 6.72 2.45 32.41
N GLU A 56 7.59 1.71 33.11
CA GLU A 56 7.29 1.11 34.41
C GLU A 56 6.91 2.16 35.47
N GLU A 57 7.63 3.29 35.51
CA GLU A 57 7.29 4.42 36.40
C GLU A 57 5.91 5.02 36.06
N LEU A 58 5.59 5.17 34.77
CA LEU A 58 4.30 5.69 34.32
C LEU A 58 3.13 4.73 34.54
N MET A 59 3.38 3.42 34.63
CA MET A 59 2.34 2.44 34.97
C MET A 59 1.79 2.63 36.38
N LEU A 60 2.55 3.24 37.30
CA LEU A 60 2.06 3.62 38.63
C LEU A 60 1.01 4.75 38.57
N LYS A 61 1.08 5.58 37.52
CA LYS A 61 0.18 6.72 37.29
C LYS A 61 -1.03 6.35 36.43
N TYR A 62 -0.86 5.46 35.46
CA TYR A 62 -1.88 5.13 34.45
C TYR A 62 -2.30 3.65 34.51
N ASN A 63 -3.51 3.39 34.97
CA ASN A 63 -4.07 2.03 35.12
C ASN A 63 -4.44 1.33 33.80
N ASN A 64 -4.37 2.05 32.69
CA ASN A 64 -4.62 1.58 31.33
C ASN A 64 -3.34 1.45 30.50
N LEU A 65 -2.17 1.60 31.12
CA LEU A 65 -0.87 1.41 30.50
C LEU A 65 -0.32 0.02 30.83
N ARG A 66 0.21 -0.66 29.82
CA ARG A 66 0.96 -1.93 29.94
C ARG A 66 2.19 -1.90 29.05
N ILE A 67 3.19 -2.68 29.44
CA ILE A 67 4.38 -2.96 28.64
C ILE A 67 4.56 -4.46 28.46
N ILE A 68 5.08 -4.84 27.30
CA ILE A 68 5.61 -6.17 26.99
C ILE A 68 7.05 -5.96 26.53
N VAL A 69 8.00 -6.60 27.20
CA VAL A 69 9.40 -6.61 26.76
C VAL A 69 9.68 -7.92 26.03
N ARG A 70 10.16 -7.83 24.80
CA ARG A 70 10.47 -8.95 23.92
C ARG A 70 11.98 -9.17 23.92
N HIS A 71 12.42 -10.37 24.28
CA HIS A 71 13.84 -10.73 24.37
C HIS A 71 14.38 -11.48 23.14
N THR A 72 13.52 -11.79 22.17
CA THR A 72 13.88 -12.55 20.95
C THR A 72 13.09 -12.07 19.73
N ASP A 73 13.59 -12.37 18.54
CA ASP A 73 12.93 -12.08 17.24
C ASP A 73 12.60 -10.58 17.06
N HIS A 74 13.57 -9.70 17.36
CA HIS A 74 13.38 -8.24 17.31
C HIS A 74 12.99 -7.76 15.91
N GLY A 75 12.19 -6.71 15.87
CA GLY A 75 11.77 -6.03 14.65
C GLY A 75 10.38 -5.41 14.79
N LEU A 76 10.23 -4.17 14.28
CA LEU A 76 9.01 -3.36 14.37
C LEU A 76 7.72 -4.15 14.09
N SER A 77 7.67 -4.86 12.96
CA SER A 77 6.45 -5.58 12.59
C SER A 77 6.16 -6.77 13.51
N GLN A 78 7.21 -7.40 14.08
CA GLN A 78 7.04 -8.49 15.05
C GLN A 78 6.52 -7.95 16.38
N SER A 79 6.99 -6.77 16.82
CA SER A 79 6.48 -6.11 18.03
C SER A 79 4.99 -5.79 17.89
N VAL A 80 4.58 -5.29 16.72
CA VAL A 80 3.17 -5.04 16.43
C VAL A 80 2.34 -6.33 16.42
N VAL A 81 2.85 -7.43 15.85
CA VAL A 81 2.15 -8.73 15.89
C VAL A 81 2.02 -9.26 17.31
N GLU A 82 3.04 -9.12 18.16
CA GLU A 82 2.93 -9.48 19.57
C GLU A 82 1.91 -8.60 20.28
N GLY A 83 1.88 -7.30 19.98
CA GLY A 83 0.84 -6.38 20.42
C GLY A 83 -0.56 -6.85 20.04
N PHE A 84 -0.77 -7.31 18.80
CA PHE A 84 -2.06 -7.86 18.37
C PHE A 84 -2.48 -9.12 19.13
N ARG A 85 -1.53 -9.98 19.52
CA ARG A 85 -1.80 -11.19 20.31
C ARG A 85 -2.21 -10.85 21.74
N GLN A 86 -1.58 -9.84 22.33
CA GLN A 86 -1.68 -9.50 23.75
C GLN A 86 -2.70 -8.40 24.06
N ALA A 87 -3.25 -7.74 23.04
CA ALA A 87 -4.22 -6.67 23.20
C ALA A 87 -5.55 -7.13 23.84
N ASN A 88 -6.06 -6.34 24.79
CA ASN A 88 -7.27 -6.65 25.57
C ASN A 88 -8.55 -6.05 24.98
N SER A 89 -8.57 -5.77 23.69
CA SER A 89 -9.70 -5.17 22.98
C SER A 89 -10.00 -5.88 21.65
N ASN A 90 -11.07 -5.46 20.98
CA ASN A 90 -11.42 -5.91 19.62
C ASN A 90 -11.04 -4.92 18.53
N THR A 91 -10.43 -3.78 18.90
CA THR A 91 -9.97 -2.74 17.97
C THR A 91 -8.54 -2.39 18.31
N PHE A 92 -7.66 -2.50 17.33
CA PHE A 92 -6.25 -2.18 17.49
C PHE A 92 -5.93 -0.91 16.73
N LEU A 93 -5.12 -0.04 17.29
CA LEU A 93 -4.52 1.10 16.61
C LEU A 93 -3.01 1.04 16.79
N VAL A 94 -2.26 1.10 15.70
CA VAL A 94 -0.80 1.12 15.71
C VAL A 94 -0.33 2.55 15.47
N ILE A 95 0.61 3.03 16.29
CA ILE A 95 1.22 4.36 16.22
C ILE A 95 2.71 4.25 16.63
N ASP A 96 3.56 5.10 16.06
CA ASP A 96 4.99 5.14 16.36
C ASP A 96 5.22 6.05 17.57
N ALA A 97 6.29 5.79 18.33
CA ALA A 97 6.59 6.55 19.55
C ALA A 97 7.12 7.97 19.29
N ASP A 98 7.48 8.31 18.05
CA ASP A 98 8.27 9.50 17.70
C ASP A 98 7.45 10.73 17.26
N PHE A 99 6.14 10.75 17.53
CA PHE A 99 5.19 11.81 17.12
C PHE A 99 5.06 12.05 15.60
N SER A 100 5.64 11.19 14.76
CA SER A 100 5.37 11.23 13.31
C SER A 100 3.90 10.94 12.98
N HIS A 101 3.22 10.22 13.88
CA HIS A 101 1.79 9.93 13.85
C HIS A 101 1.07 10.78 14.92
N PRO A 102 0.13 11.67 14.57
CA PRO A 102 -0.48 12.58 15.52
C PRO A 102 -1.53 11.87 16.41
N PRO A 103 -1.36 11.81 17.75
CA PRO A 103 -2.35 11.22 18.65
C PRO A 103 -3.73 11.88 18.56
N ALA A 104 -3.80 13.15 18.17
CA ALA A 104 -5.06 13.88 17.97
C ALA A 104 -6.00 13.23 16.92
N LEU A 105 -5.49 12.35 16.05
CA LEU A 105 -6.33 11.61 15.10
C LEU A 105 -6.93 10.31 15.66
N ILE A 106 -6.47 9.82 16.82
CA ILE A 106 -6.97 8.59 17.47
C ILE A 106 -8.51 8.56 17.55
N PRO A 107 -9.23 9.64 17.96
CA PRO A 107 -10.67 9.62 18.06
C PRO A 107 -11.34 9.38 16.71
N ARG A 108 -10.80 9.95 15.63
CA ARG A 108 -11.33 9.75 14.27
C ARG A 108 -11.15 8.30 13.82
N PHE A 109 -10.01 7.68 14.10
CA PHE A 109 -9.79 6.26 13.80
C PHE A 109 -10.76 5.36 14.56
N TYR A 110 -10.93 5.62 15.86
CA TYR A 110 -11.86 4.88 16.71
C TYR A 110 -13.30 4.98 16.21
N GLU A 111 -13.78 6.18 15.89
CA GLU A 111 -15.15 6.39 15.41
C GLU A 111 -15.41 5.70 14.07
N GLU A 112 -14.47 5.72 13.12
CA GLU A 112 -14.63 5.04 11.83
C GLU A 112 -14.69 3.51 11.99
N ILE A 113 -13.87 2.92 12.87
CA ILE A 113 -13.96 1.48 13.18
C ILE A 113 -15.33 1.15 13.81
N LYS A 114 -15.78 1.99 14.75
CA LYS A 114 -17.05 1.84 15.46
C LYS A 114 -18.25 1.90 14.51
N LYS A 115 -18.20 2.76 13.49
CA LYS A 115 -19.22 2.85 12.42
C LYS A 115 -19.34 1.59 11.57
N GLY A 116 -18.34 0.70 11.58
CA GLY A 116 -18.40 -0.56 10.85
C GLY A 116 -17.17 -0.85 9.99
N THR A 117 -16.30 0.12 9.75
CA THR A 117 -15.10 -0.05 8.92
C THR A 117 -14.16 -1.12 9.48
N ASP A 118 -13.61 -1.97 8.63
CA ASP A 118 -12.72 -3.05 9.07
C ASP A 118 -11.30 -2.55 9.32
N ILE A 119 -10.79 -1.65 8.46
CA ILE A 119 -9.44 -1.06 8.53
C ILE A 119 -9.50 0.45 8.31
N VAL A 120 -8.84 1.24 9.14
CA VAL A 120 -8.69 2.69 8.97
C VAL A 120 -7.20 3.00 8.84
N ILE A 121 -6.79 3.66 7.76
CA ILE A 121 -5.38 3.89 7.45
C ILE A 121 -5.09 5.40 7.51
N GLY A 122 -4.10 5.81 8.29
CA GLY A 122 -3.51 7.13 8.17
C GLY A 122 -2.70 7.19 6.88
N SER A 123 -3.10 8.03 5.95
CA SER A 123 -2.46 8.12 4.63
C SER A 123 -1.79 9.48 4.41
N ARG A 124 -0.55 9.42 3.95
CA ARG A 124 0.23 10.60 3.53
C ARG A 124 -0.10 11.04 2.10
N TYR A 125 -0.66 10.13 1.30
CA TYR A 125 -0.83 10.29 -0.14
C TYR A 125 -2.29 10.48 -0.56
N THR A 126 -3.25 10.26 0.33
CA THR A 126 -4.65 10.62 0.10
C THR A 126 -4.86 12.13 0.09
N HIS A 127 -6.00 12.60 -0.42
CA HIS A 127 -6.31 14.02 -0.52
C HIS A 127 -6.33 14.69 0.88
N GLY A 128 -5.57 15.78 1.03
CA GLY A 128 -5.35 16.46 2.32
C GLY A 128 -4.19 15.89 3.15
N GLY A 129 -3.60 14.75 2.74
CA GLY A 129 -2.39 14.19 3.32
C GLY A 129 -1.14 14.94 2.85
N GLY A 130 -0.04 14.78 3.59
CA GLY A 130 1.21 15.46 3.24
C GLY A 130 2.44 14.90 3.93
N ILE A 131 3.60 15.38 3.48
CA ILE A 131 4.90 15.06 4.05
C ILE A 131 5.66 16.37 4.20
N LYS A 132 6.09 16.69 5.41
CA LYS A 132 6.92 17.86 5.71
C LYS A 132 8.40 17.51 5.62
N GLN A 133 9.15 18.34 4.88
CA GLN A 133 10.61 18.45 4.95
C GLN A 133 11.41 17.18 4.60
N TRP A 134 10.89 16.30 3.75
CA TRP A 134 11.69 15.17 3.26
C TRP A 134 12.69 15.58 2.18
N PRO A 135 13.95 15.13 2.26
CA PRO A 135 14.87 15.18 1.12
C PRO A 135 14.27 14.47 -0.10
N LEU A 136 14.49 15.01 -1.30
CA LEU A 136 13.91 14.48 -2.54
C LEU A 136 14.22 12.98 -2.75
N LYS A 137 15.45 12.55 -2.45
CA LYS A 137 15.87 11.13 -2.51
C LYS A 137 14.97 10.23 -1.66
N ARG A 138 14.67 10.62 -0.41
CA ARG A 138 13.79 9.85 0.49
C ARG A 138 12.36 9.82 -0.04
N ARG A 139 11.88 10.93 -0.59
CA ARG A 139 10.56 11.01 -1.21
C ARG A 139 10.43 10.07 -2.40
N ILE A 140 11.42 10.03 -3.30
CA ILE A 140 11.45 9.10 -4.43
C ILE A 140 11.45 7.65 -3.95
N LEU A 141 12.30 7.29 -2.98
CA LEU A 141 12.35 5.94 -2.43
C LEU A 141 11.01 5.52 -1.79
N SER A 142 10.38 6.41 -1.02
CA SER A 142 9.07 6.16 -0.41
C SER A 142 7.98 5.98 -1.47
N LEU A 143 7.97 6.83 -2.51
CA LEU A 143 7.04 6.69 -3.63
C LEU A 143 7.24 5.37 -4.38
N GLY A 144 8.50 4.95 -4.59
CA GLY A 144 8.81 3.66 -5.20
C GLY A 144 8.32 2.47 -4.35
N ALA A 145 8.61 2.47 -3.06
CA ALA A 145 8.13 1.43 -2.14
C ALA A 145 6.60 1.40 -2.07
N THR A 146 5.96 2.56 -2.00
CA THR A 146 4.50 2.71 -2.03
C THR A 146 3.95 2.17 -3.34
N GLY A 147 4.54 2.54 -4.49
CA GLY A 147 4.15 2.07 -5.81
C GLY A 147 4.19 0.54 -5.93
N LEU A 148 5.24 -0.10 -5.41
CA LEU A 148 5.33 -1.56 -5.34
C LEU A 148 4.21 -2.18 -4.47
N GLY A 149 3.89 -1.57 -3.33
CA GLY A 149 2.79 -2.04 -2.49
C GLY A 149 1.43 -1.89 -3.18
N ARG A 150 1.26 -0.82 -3.94
CA ARG A 150 0.04 -0.53 -4.72
C ARG A 150 -0.16 -1.46 -5.92
N ILE A 151 0.84 -2.23 -6.34
CA ILE A 151 0.63 -3.33 -7.30
C ILE A 151 -0.30 -4.38 -6.70
N LEU A 152 -0.17 -4.67 -5.40
CA LEU A 152 -1.01 -5.62 -4.68
C LEU A 152 -2.30 -5.02 -4.14
N PHE A 153 -2.30 -3.72 -3.84
CA PHE A 153 -3.41 -2.98 -3.24
C PHE A 153 -3.61 -1.61 -3.92
N PRO A 154 -4.00 -1.56 -5.22
CA PRO A 154 -4.07 -0.32 -5.99
C PRO A 154 -5.06 0.71 -5.44
N GLU A 155 -6.09 0.23 -4.73
CA GLU A 155 -7.13 1.02 -4.06
C GLU A 155 -6.66 1.75 -2.81
N VAL A 156 -5.58 1.29 -2.16
CA VAL A 156 -5.00 1.93 -0.98
C VAL A 156 -3.92 2.92 -1.44
N THR A 157 -4.03 4.19 -1.05
CA THR A 157 -3.04 5.21 -1.47
C THR A 157 -1.73 5.10 -0.69
N ASP A 158 -1.77 4.65 0.58
CA ASP A 158 -0.59 4.46 1.43
C ASP A 158 -0.53 3.09 2.13
N PRO A 159 -0.34 1.98 1.39
CA PRO A 159 -0.35 0.62 1.95
C PRO A 159 0.88 0.31 2.83
N VAL A 160 1.84 1.22 2.90
CA VAL A 160 3.09 1.09 3.67
C VAL A 160 3.11 1.97 4.93
N SER A 161 1.96 2.54 5.30
CA SER A 161 1.78 3.35 6.50
C SER A 161 1.98 2.52 7.78
N GLY A 162 2.63 3.13 8.78
CA GLY A 162 2.72 2.61 10.14
C GLY A 162 1.56 3.02 11.03
N PHE A 163 0.68 3.92 10.55
CA PHE A 163 -0.43 4.48 11.30
C PHE A 163 -1.76 3.92 10.81
N PHE A 164 -2.30 2.91 11.48
CA PHE A 164 -3.55 2.28 11.07
C PHE A 164 -4.29 1.66 12.25
N ALA A 165 -5.61 1.67 12.19
CA ALA A 165 -6.48 0.91 13.06
C ALA A 165 -7.16 -0.23 12.31
N GLN A 166 -7.50 -1.29 13.03
CA GLN A 166 -8.25 -2.41 12.48
C GLN A 166 -9.08 -3.11 13.55
N LYS A 167 -10.10 -3.85 13.11
CA LYS A 167 -10.79 -4.81 13.97
C LYS A 167 -9.95 -6.08 14.16
N LYS A 168 -10.00 -6.68 15.35
CA LYS A 168 -9.34 -7.96 15.66
C LYS A 168 -9.69 -9.06 14.66
N LYS A 169 -10.94 -9.09 14.19
CA LYS A 169 -11.42 -10.07 13.19
C LYS A 169 -10.62 -10.04 11.87
N VAL A 170 -10.03 -8.89 11.51
CA VAL A 170 -9.29 -8.74 10.24
C VAL A 170 -8.14 -9.72 10.16
N ILE A 171 -7.44 -9.93 11.26
CA ILE A 171 -6.28 -10.83 11.32
C ILE A 171 -6.60 -12.16 11.99
N SER A 172 -7.87 -12.43 12.28
CA SER A 172 -8.27 -13.67 12.97
C SER A 172 -8.04 -14.88 12.05
N GLY A 173 -7.12 -15.76 12.45
CA GLY A 173 -6.68 -16.90 11.64
C GLY A 173 -5.68 -16.55 10.53
N ALA A 174 -5.23 -15.30 10.43
CA ALA A 174 -4.16 -14.91 9.51
C ALA A 174 -2.80 -15.28 10.11
N GLN A 175 -2.00 -16.05 9.39
CA GLN A 175 -0.61 -16.31 9.75
C GLN A 175 0.27 -15.14 9.33
N LEU A 176 0.31 -14.12 10.20
CA LEU A 176 1.20 -12.98 10.05
C LEU A 176 2.62 -13.43 10.40
N HIS A 177 3.50 -13.40 9.41
CA HIS A 177 4.94 -13.67 9.56
C HIS A 177 5.69 -12.49 8.98
N PRO A 178 5.52 -11.30 9.57
CA PRO A 178 6.03 -10.10 8.96
C PRO A 178 7.57 -10.10 9.04
N ARG A 179 8.20 -9.63 7.97
CA ARG A 179 9.63 -9.29 7.97
C ARG A 179 9.78 -7.79 7.80
N GLY A 180 10.69 -7.18 8.53
CA GLY A 180 10.99 -5.75 8.45
C GLY A 180 9.90 -4.87 9.07
N TYR A 181 9.52 -3.80 8.38
CA TYR A 181 8.86 -2.63 8.99
C TYR A 181 7.43 -2.36 8.51
N LYS A 182 6.93 -3.08 7.48
CA LYS A 182 5.66 -2.74 6.81
C LYS A 182 4.54 -3.69 7.19
N ILE A 183 4.18 -3.71 8.46
CA ILE A 183 3.14 -4.62 9.00
C ILE A 183 1.77 -4.45 8.32
N LEU A 184 1.40 -3.23 7.91
CA LEU A 184 0.14 -2.97 7.21
C LEU A 184 0.01 -3.79 5.91
N MET A 185 1.11 -4.01 5.19
CA MET A 185 1.09 -4.86 3.98
C MET A 185 0.69 -6.30 4.29
N GLU A 186 1.14 -6.85 5.41
CA GLU A 186 0.77 -8.20 5.86
C GLU A 186 -0.69 -8.26 6.29
N VAL A 187 -1.17 -7.22 6.98
CA VAL A 187 -2.58 -7.06 7.34
C VAL A 187 -3.47 -7.03 6.10
N LEU A 188 -3.13 -6.20 5.10
CA LEU A 188 -3.89 -6.08 3.86
C LEU A 188 -3.86 -7.37 3.04
N GLY A 189 -2.70 -8.03 2.97
CA GLY A 189 -2.49 -9.21 2.12
C GLY A 189 -2.99 -10.53 2.69
N LYS A 190 -2.96 -10.68 4.02
CA LYS A 190 -3.32 -11.93 4.70
C LYS A 190 -4.57 -11.81 5.57
N GLY A 191 -4.99 -10.60 5.90
CA GLY A 191 -6.21 -10.35 6.63
C GLY A 191 -7.46 -10.49 5.77
N LYS A 192 -8.60 -10.61 6.45
CA LYS A 192 -9.95 -10.66 5.86
C LYS A 192 -10.69 -9.38 6.23
N TRP A 193 -10.92 -8.53 5.23
CA TRP A 193 -11.58 -7.24 5.39
C TRP A 193 -12.48 -6.97 4.19
N ASN A 194 -13.53 -6.17 4.36
CA ASN A 194 -14.44 -5.80 3.28
C ASN A 194 -14.54 -4.28 3.07
N SER A 195 -14.05 -3.51 4.04
CA SER A 195 -14.12 -2.05 4.03
C SER A 195 -12.86 -1.44 4.63
N PHE A 196 -12.39 -0.39 3.99
CA PHE A 196 -11.34 0.45 4.53
C PHE A 196 -11.65 1.93 4.25
N ILE A 197 -11.04 2.81 5.04
CA ILE A 197 -11.02 4.26 4.78
C ILE A 197 -9.63 4.81 5.04
N GLU A 198 -9.25 5.85 4.30
CA GLU A 198 -7.99 6.56 4.49
C GLU A 198 -8.23 7.94 5.12
N ILE A 199 -7.59 8.20 6.25
CA ILE A 199 -7.60 9.49 6.95
C ILE A 199 -6.32 10.25 6.57
N PRO A 200 -6.42 11.44 5.97
CA PRO A 200 -5.24 12.24 5.65
C PRO A 200 -4.52 12.69 6.91
N PHE A 201 -3.19 12.61 6.90
CA PHE A 201 -2.35 13.27 7.89
C PHE A 201 -1.06 13.81 7.27
N THR A 202 -0.42 14.74 7.97
CA THR A 202 0.89 15.27 7.56
C THR A 202 2.00 14.60 8.35
N PHE A 203 2.82 13.79 7.67
CA PHE A 203 4.00 13.17 8.26
C PHE A 203 5.10 14.21 8.47
N SER A 204 5.67 14.24 9.68
CA SER A 204 6.82 15.08 10.02
C SER A 204 7.94 14.20 10.53
N ASP A 205 9.16 14.44 10.06
CA ASP A 205 10.32 13.67 10.49
C ASP A 205 10.73 13.98 11.93
N ARG A 206 11.48 13.04 12.51
CA ARG A 206 12.23 13.23 13.76
C ARG A 206 13.16 14.43 13.62
N GLN A 207 13.30 15.22 14.68
CA GLN A 207 14.40 16.20 14.74
C GLN A 207 15.77 15.53 14.93
N ASN A 208 15.82 14.33 15.51
CA ASN A 208 17.06 13.58 15.76
C ASN A 208 16.87 12.09 15.44
N GLY A 209 17.52 11.62 14.39
CA GLY A 209 17.59 10.20 14.05
C GLY A 209 18.08 9.97 12.63
N GLU A 210 19.25 9.35 12.47
CA GLU A 210 19.73 8.93 11.16
C GLU A 210 18.86 7.78 10.63
N SER A 211 18.04 8.05 9.61
CA SER A 211 17.32 7.00 8.90
C SER A 211 18.31 6.23 8.02
N LYS A 212 18.88 5.14 8.55
CA LYS A 212 19.71 4.21 7.78
C LYS A 212 18.81 3.31 6.93
N LEU A 213 18.40 3.84 5.77
CA LEU A 213 17.83 3.07 4.67
C LEU A 213 18.91 2.15 4.08
N THR A 214 19.15 1.01 4.73
CA THR A 214 20.13 0.02 4.30
C THR A 214 19.53 -0.87 3.20
N PHE A 215 20.36 -1.36 2.27
CA PHE A 215 19.98 -2.31 1.22
C PHE A 215 19.16 -3.50 1.77
N CYS A 216 19.47 -3.96 2.98
CA CYS A 216 18.72 -5.00 3.69
C CYS A 216 17.22 -4.68 3.79
N ILE A 217 16.84 -3.43 4.12
CA ILE A 217 15.45 -3.01 4.27
C ILE A 217 14.68 -3.16 2.95
N ILE A 218 15.32 -2.81 1.83
CA ILE A 218 14.73 -2.97 0.50
C ILE A 218 14.54 -4.46 0.19
N THR A 219 15.54 -5.30 0.47
CA THR A 219 15.46 -6.74 0.21
C THR A 219 14.39 -7.41 1.06
N ASP A 220 14.21 -6.99 2.32
CA ASP A 220 13.19 -7.52 3.21
C ASP A 220 11.78 -7.11 2.76
N TYR A 221 11.63 -5.88 2.27
CA TYR A 221 10.38 -5.42 1.69
C TYR A 221 10.01 -6.22 0.43
N ILE A 222 10.96 -6.48 -0.46
CA ILE A 222 10.72 -7.32 -1.65
C ILE A 222 10.34 -8.75 -1.24
N LYS A 223 11.06 -9.35 -0.28
CA LYS A 223 10.72 -10.68 0.26
C LYS A 223 9.31 -10.70 0.86
N GLN A 224 8.90 -9.63 1.55
CA GLN A 224 7.56 -9.50 2.11
C GLN A 224 6.49 -9.50 1.01
N ILE A 225 6.67 -8.70 -0.05
CA ILE A 225 5.78 -8.70 -1.22
C ILE A 225 5.68 -10.10 -1.84
N LEU A 226 6.81 -10.78 -2.03
CA LEU A 226 6.84 -12.13 -2.57
C LEU A 226 6.12 -13.15 -1.65
N ASN A 227 6.25 -12.99 -0.33
CA ASN A 227 5.54 -13.85 0.63
C ASN A 227 4.04 -13.62 0.59
N ILE A 228 3.58 -12.36 0.46
CA ILE A 228 2.16 -12.03 0.29
C ILE A 228 1.65 -12.63 -1.04
N ALA A 229 2.43 -12.51 -2.12
CA ALA A 229 2.08 -13.10 -3.41
C ALA A 229 1.97 -14.63 -3.32
N LYS A 230 2.94 -15.32 -2.70
CA LYS A 230 2.88 -16.77 -2.44
C LYS A 230 1.68 -17.17 -1.59
N TYR A 231 1.40 -16.41 -0.53
CA TYR A 231 0.23 -16.63 0.29
C TYR A 231 -1.06 -16.50 -0.52
N SER A 232 -1.18 -15.47 -1.37
CA SER A 232 -2.35 -15.28 -2.23
C SER A 232 -2.56 -16.41 -3.24
N LEU A 233 -1.49 -17.01 -3.75
CA LEU A 233 -1.55 -18.17 -4.64
C LEU A 233 -2.10 -19.41 -3.94
N ALA A 234 -1.69 -19.63 -2.68
CA ALA A 234 -2.16 -20.73 -1.85
C ALA A 234 -3.59 -20.51 -1.35
N PHE A 235 -3.95 -19.27 -1.02
CA PHE A 235 -5.23 -18.87 -0.46
C PHE A 235 -5.94 -17.90 -1.41
N ARG A 236 -6.52 -18.45 -2.49
CA ARG A 236 -7.19 -17.75 -3.62
C ARG A 236 -8.47 -16.96 -3.25
N ASN A 237 -8.67 -16.64 -1.99
CA ASN A 237 -9.82 -15.90 -1.48
C ASN A 237 -9.40 -14.65 -0.70
N ASN A 238 -8.30 -14.02 -1.09
CA ASN A 238 -7.83 -12.76 -0.53
C ASN A 238 -7.77 -11.65 -1.59
N HIS A 239 -7.59 -10.41 -1.12
CA HIS A 239 -7.57 -9.22 -1.97
C HIS A 239 -6.40 -9.25 -2.96
N ALA A 240 -5.21 -9.63 -2.49
CA ALA A 240 -4.03 -9.75 -3.32
C ALA A 240 -4.21 -10.74 -4.49
N TRP A 241 -4.90 -11.88 -4.28
CA TRP A 241 -5.19 -12.84 -5.35
C TRP A 241 -6.11 -12.25 -6.42
N THR A 242 -7.13 -11.51 -5.99
CA THR A 242 -8.06 -10.84 -6.90
C THR A 242 -7.32 -9.85 -7.81
N GLU A 243 -6.32 -9.15 -7.27
CA GLU A 243 -5.45 -8.26 -8.06
C GLU A 243 -4.52 -9.03 -9.00
N TRP A 244 -3.92 -10.15 -8.56
CA TRP A 244 -3.12 -11.00 -9.44
C TRP A 244 -3.93 -11.56 -10.63
N GLU A 245 -5.19 -11.94 -10.39
CA GLU A 245 -6.08 -12.38 -11.47
C GLU A 245 -6.31 -11.27 -12.50
N LYS A 246 -6.53 -10.03 -12.05
CA LYS A 246 -6.67 -8.87 -12.96
C LYS A 246 -5.38 -8.58 -13.72
N ILE A 247 -4.22 -8.62 -13.06
CA ILE A 247 -2.91 -8.45 -13.71
C ILE A 247 -2.72 -9.52 -14.79
N GLY A 248 -3.06 -10.77 -14.48
CA GLY A 248 -3.00 -11.89 -15.44
C GLY A 248 -3.90 -11.66 -16.66
N LYS A 249 -5.16 -11.26 -16.44
CA LYS A 249 -6.08 -10.89 -17.53
C LYS A 249 -5.56 -9.72 -18.36
N PHE A 250 -5.06 -8.67 -17.71
CA PHE A 250 -4.50 -7.50 -18.37
C PHE A 250 -3.29 -7.89 -19.26
N CYS A 251 -2.43 -8.79 -18.79
CA CYS A 251 -1.32 -9.34 -19.56
C CYS A 251 -1.79 -10.13 -20.79
N LEU A 252 -2.76 -11.04 -20.61
CA LEU A 252 -3.33 -11.83 -21.71
C LEU A 252 -3.99 -10.93 -22.77
N VAL A 253 -4.71 -9.89 -22.34
CA VAL A 253 -5.28 -8.89 -23.26
C VAL A 253 -4.16 -8.18 -24.03
N GLY A 254 -3.11 -7.71 -23.35
CA GLY A 254 -1.96 -7.08 -24.00
C GLY A 254 -1.30 -7.98 -25.06
N LEU A 255 -1.08 -9.25 -24.74
CA LEU A 255 -0.55 -10.25 -25.68
C LEU A 255 -1.49 -10.47 -26.87
N SER A 256 -2.80 -10.54 -26.64
CA SER A 256 -3.79 -10.65 -27.71
C SER A 256 -3.77 -9.43 -28.63
N GLY A 257 -3.53 -8.23 -28.09
CA GLY A 257 -3.38 -7.00 -28.86
C GLY A 257 -2.22 -7.07 -29.85
N VAL A 258 -1.11 -7.71 -29.48
CA VAL A 258 0.03 -7.93 -30.41
C VAL A 258 -0.41 -8.78 -31.59
N LEU A 259 -1.16 -9.86 -31.35
CA LEU A 259 -1.68 -10.72 -32.42
C LEU A 259 -2.68 -9.98 -33.31
N VAL A 260 -3.59 -9.20 -32.72
CA VAL A 260 -4.54 -8.35 -33.45
C VAL A 260 -3.80 -7.32 -34.31
N ASN A 261 -2.73 -6.72 -33.79
CA ASN A 261 -1.92 -5.75 -34.53
C ASN A 261 -1.25 -6.40 -35.75
N VAL A 262 -0.54 -7.51 -35.55
CA VAL A 262 0.16 -8.22 -36.63
C VAL A 262 -0.83 -8.74 -37.68
N GLY A 263 -1.95 -9.34 -37.24
CA GLY A 263 -2.98 -9.85 -38.15
C GLY A 263 -3.67 -8.73 -38.95
N SER A 264 -3.96 -7.59 -38.32
CA SER A 264 -4.53 -6.42 -39.00
C SER A 264 -3.53 -5.85 -40.01
N LEU A 265 -2.27 -5.69 -39.62
CA LEU A 265 -1.21 -5.19 -40.51
C LEU A 265 -1.09 -6.08 -41.77
N TYR A 266 -1.09 -7.40 -41.60
CA TYR A 266 -1.09 -8.36 -42.71
C TYR A 266 -2.32 -8.20 -43.60
N LEU A 267 -3.53 -8.17 -43.01
CA LEU A 267 -4.78 -8.02 -43.75
C LEU A 267 -4.81 -6.72 -44.59
N PHE A 268 -4.44 -5.58 -43.99
CA PHE A 268 -4.48 -4.30 -44.69
C PHE A 268 -3.40 -4.18 -45.77
N THR A 269 -2.23 -4.76 -45.55
CA THR A 269 -1.11 -4.68 -46.51
C THR A 269 -1.28 -5.65 -47.66
N GLU A 270 -1.53 -6.94 -47.37
CA GLU A 270 -1.52 -8.00 -48.39
C GLU A 270 -2.87 -8.19 -49.07
N TYR A 271 -3.99 -8.05 -48.33
CA TYR A 271 -5.32 -8.34 -48.87
C TYR A 271 -6.03 -7.09 -49.39
N ILE A 272 -5.92 -5.98 -48.67
CA ILE A 272 -6.54 -4.69 -49.06
C ILE A 272 -5.61 -3.88 -49.96
N GLY A 273 -4.29 -4.10 -49.89
CA GLY A 273 -3.30 -3.41 -50.72
C GLY A 273 -2.95 -1.99 -50.25
N LEU A 274 -3.16 -1.68 -48.97
CA LEU A 274 -2.74 -0.39 -48.41
C LEU A 274 -1.22 -0.35 -48.21
N TYR A 275 -0.64 0.85 -48.33
CA TYR A 275 0.77 1.09 -48.02
C TYR A 275 1.07 0.73 -46.56
N TYR A 276 2.13 -0.05 -46.30
CA TYR A 276 2.39 -0.70 -45.01
C TYR A 276 2.46 0.28 -43.81
N ILE A 277 2.90 1.53 -44.01
CA ILE A 277 2.91 2.54 -42.94
C ILE A 277 1.47 2.91 -42.53
N ILE A 278 0.58 3.09 -43.51
CA ILE A 278 -0.84 3.38 -43.26
C ILE A 278 -1.49 2.16 -42.60
N SER A 279 -1.22 0.96 -43.12
CA SER A 279 -1.66 -0.30 -42.52
C SER A 279 -1.23 -0.43 -41.06
N SER A 280 0.01 -0.06 -40.74
CA SER A 280 0.56 -0.11 -39.38
C SER A 280 -0.16 0.84 -38.43
N LEU A 281 -0.39 2.10 -38.85
CA LEU A 281 -1.13 3.07 -38.04
C LEU A 281 -2.56 2.59 -37.74
N VAL A 282 -3.27 2.07 -38.75
CA VAL A 282 -4.62 1.52 -38.60
C VAL A 282 -4.61 0.28 -37.69
N ALA A 283 -3.64 -0.61 -37.87
CA ALA A 283 -3.51 -1.82 -37.06
C ALA A 283 -3.19 -1.52 -35.58
N ILE A 284 -2.43 -0.45 -35.29
CA ILE A 284 -2.16 0.00 -33.92
C ILE A 284 -3.47 0.45 -33.26
N GLU A 285 -4.27 1.27 -33.93
CA GLU A 285 -5.54 1.75 -33.38
C GLU A 285 -6.56 0.61 -33.17
N ILE A 286 -6.64 -0.34 -34.11
CA ILE A 286 -7.50 -1.53 -33.97
C ILE A 286 -7.06 -2.38 -32.77
N SER A 287 -5.75 -2.57 -32.60
CA SER A 287 -5.19 -3.31 -31.46
C SER A 287 -5.51 -2.62 -30.12
N ILE A 288 -5.34 -1.30 -30.05
CA ILE A 288 -5.66 -0.51 -28.86
C ILE A 288 -7.16 -0.59 -28.54
N LEU A 289 -8.02 -0.46 -29.55
CA LEU A 289 -9.46 -0.58 -29.37
C LEU A 289 -9.85 -1.98 -28.87
N SER A 290 -9.27 -3.02 -29.45
CA SER A 290 -9.46 -4.41 -29.00
C SER A 290 -9.05 -4.57 -27.53
N ASN A 291 -7.85 -4.09 -27.18
CA ASN A 291 -7.36 -4.14 -25.80
C ASN A 291 -8.26 -3.39 -24.83
N PHE A 292 -8.75 -2.21 -25.21
CA PHE A 292 -9.67 -1.44 -24.40
C PHE A 292 -10.98 -2.19 -24.17
N LEU A 293 -11.61 -2.72 -25.22
CA LEU A 293 -12.89 -3.43 -25.13
C LEU A 293 -12.77 -4.70 -24.27
N LEU A 294 -11.71 -5.48 -24.47
CA LEU A 294 -11.46 -6.68 -23.67
C LEU A 294 -11.20 -6.34 -22.21
N ASN A 295 -10.41 -5.30 -21.92
CA ASN A 295 -10.17 -4.87 -20.54
C ASN A 295 -11.44 -4.35 -19.86
N ASP A 296 -12.28 -3.60 -20.59
CA ASP A 296 -13.54 -3.07 -20.08
C ASP A 296 -14.55 -4.17 -19.75
N TYR A 297 -14.63 -5.20 -20.60
CA TYR A 297 -15.59 -6.29 -20.45
C TYR A 297 -15.12 -7.39 -19.49
N TRP A 298 -13.83 -7.74 -19.53
CA TRP A 298 -13.29 -8.93 -18.86
C TRP A 298 -12.38 -8.62 -17.67
N THR A 299 -11.38 -7.74 -17.85
CA THR A 299 -10.35 -7.47 -16.83
C THR A 299 -10.93 -6.67 -15.66
N PHE A 300 -11.49 -5.49 -15.94
CA PHE A 300 -11.91 -4.53 -14.91
C PHE A 300 -13.40 -4.53 -14.63
N LYS A 301 -14.20 -5.22 -15.47
CA LYS A 301 -15.66 -5.40 -15.40
C LYS A 301 -16.32 -4.52 -14.33
N LEU A 302 -16.67 -3.30 -14.71
CA LEU A 302 -17.24 -2.33 -13.78
C LEU A 302 -18.56 -2.87 -13.20
N LYS A 303 -18.60 -3.07 -11.88
CA LYS A 303 -19.84 -3.29 -11.13
C LYS A 303 -20.54 -1.95 -10.87
N ASP A 304 -21.75 -1.95 -10.33
CA ASP A 304 -22.58 -0.74 -10.05
C ASP A 304 -21.91 0.33 -9.15
N LYS A 305 -20.71 0.08 -8.64
CA LYS A 305 -19.94 0.95 -7.74
C LYS A 305 -18.97 1.91 -8.45
N ALA A 306 -18.98 2.00 -9.79
CA ALA A 306 -18.16 2.95 -10.54
C ALA A 306 -18.73 4.38 -10.48
N ASP A 307 -17.87 5.41 -10.48
CA ASP A 307 -18.33 6.80 -10.53
C ASP A 307 -18.94 7.17 -11.91
N LYS A 308 -19.74 8.24 -11.98
CA LYS A 308 -20.42 8.67 -13.23
C LYS A 308 -19.44 9.01 -14.36
N TYR A 309 -18.24 9.47 -14.04
CA TYR A 309 -17.20 9.78 -15.02
C TYR A 309 -16.66 8.48 -15.65
N THR A 310 -16.36 7.51 -14.79
CA THR A 310 -15.89 6.16 -15.08
C THR A 310 -16.97 5.34 -15.76
N GLN A 311 -18.26 5.66 -15.65
CA GLN A 311 -19.33 4.99 -16.41
C GLN A 311 -19.28 5.33 -17.92
N ASN A 312 -18.76 6.49 -18.32
CA ASN A 312 -18.72 6.88 -19.74
C ASN A 312 -17.59 6.16 -20.51
N ARG A 313 -17.95 5.24 -21.42
CA ARG A 313 -16.99 4.45 -22.20
C ARG A 313 -16.04 5.28 -23.04
N PHE A 314 -16.53 6.38 -23.65
CA PHE A 314 -15.69 7.25 -24.48
C PHE A 314 -14.60 7.94 -23.67
N LYS A 315 -14.94 8.43 -22.47
CA LYS A 315 -13.94 9.06 -21.59
C LYS A 315 -12.88 8.05 -21.13
N ARG A 316 -13.30 6.82 -20.82
CA ARG A 316 -12.37 5.72 -20.48
C ARG A 316 -11.43 5.40 -21.64
N PHE A 317 -11.94 5.34 -22.87
CA PHE A 317 -11.11 5.07 -24.05
C PHE A 317 -10.00 6.12 -24.21
N PHE A 318 -10.33 7.41 -24.15
CA PHE A 318 -9.31 8.47 -24.26
C PHE A 318 -8.35 8.50 -23.06
N SER A 319 -8.82 8.17 -21.86
CA SER A 319 -7.94 8.00 -20.70
C SER A 319 -6.97 6.83 -20.88
N PHE A 320 -7.44 5.69 -21.38
CA PHE A 320 -6.62 4.51 -21.69
C PHE A 320 -5.54 4.83 -22.72
N GLN A 321 -5.91 5.56 -23.78
CA GLN A 321 -4.99 6.06 -24.80
C GLN A 321 -3.92 6.98 -24.20
N GLY A 322 -4.33 8.00 -23.44
CA GLY A 322 -3.40 8.94 -22.80
C GLY A 322 -2.41 8.24 -21.87
N ILE A 323 -2.86 7.28 -21.08
CA ILE A 323 -2.00 6.48 -20.19
C ILE A 323 -0.98 5.66 -21.01
N SER A 324 -1.44 5.04 -22.10
CA SER A 324 -0.59 4.22 -22.98
C SER A 324 0.51 5.06 -23.66
N ILE A 325 0.19 6.28 -24.11
CA ILE A 325 1.16 7.23 -24.67
C ILE A 325 2.22 7.61 -23.63
N VAL A 326 1.80 7.94 -22.41
CA VAL A 326 2.76 8.24 -21.33
C VAL A 326 3.63 7.02 -21.02
N GLY A 327 3.04 5.82 -21.02
CA GLY A 327 3.78 4.56 -20.90
C GLY A 327 4.86 4.41 -21.96
N LEU A 328 4.56 4.74 -23.23
CA LEU A 328 5.54 4.70 -24.32
C LEU A 328 6.71 5.66 -24.07
N ILE A 329 6.43 6.89 -23.62
CA ILE A 329 7.45 7.89 -23.28
C ILE A 329 8.35 7.37 -22.15
N ILE A 330 7.75 6.76 -21.12
CA ILE A 330 8.50 6.12 -20.02
C ILE A 330 9.40 5.01 -20.56
N ASN A 331 8.91 4.15 -21.47
CA ASN A 331 9.70 3.07 -22.05
C ASN A 331 10.94 3.61 -22.76
N ILE A 332 10.76 4.62 -23.62
CA ILE A 332 11.86 5.25 -24.37
C ILE A 332 12.87 5.87 -23.41
N GLY A 333 12.40 6.55 -22.36
CA GLY A 333 13.25 7.14 -21.34
C GLY A 333 14.09 6.08 -20.59
N ILE A 334 13.47 4.97 -20.19
CA ILE A 334 14.17 3.85 -19.52
C ILE A 334 15.20 3.24 -20.46
N LEU A 335 14.82 2.95 -21.71
CA LEU A 335 15.72 2.40 -22.72
C LEU A 335 16.94 3.28 -22.93
N TYR A 336 16.73 4.58 -23.12
CA TYR A 336 17.80 5.56 -23.30
C TYR A 336 18.71 5.64 -22.07
N PHE A 337 18.11 5.72 -20.88
CA PHE A 337 18.86 5.91 -19.64
C PHE A 337 19.71 4.68 -19.29
N LEU A 338 19.14 3.47 -19.34
CA LEU A 338 19.85 2.24 -19.03
C LEU A 338 20.94 1.93 -20.07
N THR A 339 20.69 2.20 -21.35
CA THR A 339 21.65 1.91 -22.41
C THR A 339 22.82 2.89 -22.40
N ASN A 340 22.56 4.20 -22.31
CA ASN A 340 23.62 5.20 -22.46
C ASN A 340 24.36 5.53 -21.16
N PHE A 341 23.69 5.48 -20.00
CA PHE A 341 24.34 5.84 -18.73
C PHE A 341 24.85 4.63 -17.94
N PHE A 342 24.20 3.47 -18.08
CA PHE A 342 24.60 2.25 -17.37
C PHE A 342 25.27 1.21 -18.28
N GLY A 343 25.32 1.46 -19.60
CA GLY A 343 25.93 0.53 -20.56
C GLY A 343 25.18 -0.80 -20.68
N ILE A 344 23.91 -0.87 -20.25
CA ILE A 344 23.11 -2.10 -20.32
C ILE A 344 22.73 -2.34 -21.78
N TYR A 345 22.87 -3.58 -22.24
CA TYR A 345 22.52 -3.96 -23.61
C TYR A 345 21.08 -3.58 -23.97
N TYR A 346 20.88 -2.94 -25.14
CA TYR A 346 19.63 -2.26 -25.48
C TYR A 346 18.39 -3.18 -25.46
N LEU A 347 18.53 -4.47 -25.82
CA LEU A 347 17.42 -5.43 -25.74
C LEU A 347 17.02 -5.71 -24.29
N VAL A 348 17.99 -5.78 -23.38
CA VAL A 348 17.73 -5.95 -21.94
C VAL A 348 17.10 -4.70 -21.37
N SER A 349 17.62 -3.52 -21.72
CA SER A 349 17.05 -2.22 -21.35
C SER A 349 15.59 -2.08 -21.82
N ASN A 350 15.29 -2.50 -23.05
CA ASN A 350 13.94 -2.48 -23.60
C ASN A 350 13.01 -3.46 -22.87
N LEU A 351 13.48 -4.68 -22.56
CA LEU A 351 12.69 -5.66 -21.80
C LEU A 351 12.34 -5.13 -20.40
N ILE A 352 13.30 -4.50 -19.70
CA ILE A 352 13.05 -3.85 -18.40
C ILE A 352 12.01 -2.74 -18.55
N GLY A 353 12.14 -1.90 -19.58
CA GLY A 353 11.20 -0.84 -19.87
C GLY A 353 9.77 -1.35 -20.12
N ILE A 354 9.62 -2.41 -20.91
CA ILE A 354 8.33 -3.07 -21.17
C ILE A 354 7.67 -3.55 -19.87
N VAL A 355 8.44 -4.20 -18.98
CA VAL A 355 7.91 -4.69 -17.69
C VAL A 355 7.46 -3.54 -16.79
N ILE A 356 8.27 -2.47 -16.68
CA ILE A 356 7.92 -1.30 -15.86
C ILE A 356 6.67 -0.61 -16.42
N VAL A 357 6.61 -0.42 -17.75
CA VAL A 357 5.48 0.22 -18.41
C VAL A 357 4.21 -0.61 -18.35
N PHE A 358 4.32 -1.94 -18.35
CA PHE A 358 3.20 -2.83 -18.09
C PHE A 358 2.55 -2.54 -16.73
N PHE A 359 3.35 -2.48 -15.64
CA PHE A 359 2.83 -2.16 -14.32
C PHE A 359 2.33 -0.72 -14.20
N TRP A 360 3.00 0.24 -14.84
CA TRP A 360 2.51 1.62 -14.95
C TRP A 360 1.12 1.66 -15.59
N ASN A 361 0.97 1.04 -16.76
CA ASN A 361 -0.30 0.99 -17.48
C ASN A 361 -1.38 0.34 -16.62
N TYR A 362 -1.09 -0.80 -15.99
CA TYR A 362 -2.04 -1.48 -15.11
C TYR A 362 -2.50 -0.59 -13.95
N LEU A 363 -1.55 0.01 -13.21
CA LEU A 363 -1.84 0.83 -12.03
C LEU A 363 -2.63 2.10 -12.40
N MET A 364 -2.18 2.82 -13.43
CA MET A 364 -2.83 4.05 -13.86
C MET A 364 -4.22 3.79 -14.40
N ASN A 365 -4.41 2.72 -15.17
CA ASN A 365 -5.72 2.33 -15.64
C ASN A 365 -6.66 1.96 -14.50
N THR A 366 -6.16 1.27 -13.47
CA THR A 366 -6.95 0.94 -12.26
C THR A 366 -7.37 2.19 -11.47
N GLN A 367 -6.51 3.21 -11.43
CA GLN A 367 -6.71 4.42 -10.62
C GLN A 367 -7.46 5.55 -11.34
N VAL A 368 -7.40 5.60 -12.66
CA VAL A 368 -7.94 6.68 -13.48
C VAL A 368 -9.04 6.18 -14.40
N THR A 369 -8.75 5.16 -15.22
CA THR A 369 -9.66 4.71 -16.28
C THR A 369 -10.82 3.88 -15.74
N TRP A 370 -10.54 2.95 -14.83
CA TRP A 370 -11.52 2.06 -14.20
C TRP A 370 -11.57 2.27 -12.69
N LYS A 371 -11.55 3.54 -12.27
CA LYS A 371 -11.56 3.93 -10.87
C LYS A 371 -12.85 3.48 -10.18
N LEU A 372 -12.71 2.69 -9.12
CA LEU A 372 -13.83 2.39 -8.21
C LEU A 372 -14.07 3.56 -7.25
N ARG A 373 -15.33 3.80 -6.89
CA ARG A 373 -15.69 4.83 -5.93
C ARG A 373 -15.17 4.42 -4.54
N THR A 374 -14.18 5.13 -4.02
CA THR A 374 -13.77 5.05 -2.61
C THR A 374 -14.77 5.85 -1.77
N TYR A 375 -15.31 5.22 -0.72
CA TYR A 375 -16.31 5.82 0.18
C TYR A 375 -15.66 6.71 1.23
#